data_AF-A0A1E3B1U8-F1
#
_entry.id   AF-A0A1E3B1U8-F1
#
_cell.length_a   1.000
_cell.length_b   1.000
_cell.length_c   1.000
_cell.angle_alpha   90.00
_cell.angle_beta   90.00
_cell.angle_gamma   90.00
#
_symmetry.space_group_name_H-M   'P 1'
#
loop_
_entity.id
_entity.type
_entity.pdbx_description
1 polymer ?
#
loop_
_entity_poly.entity_id
_entity_poly.type
_entity_poly.pdbx_seq_one_letter_code
_entity_poly.pdbx_strand_id
1 'polypeptide(L)'
;MSAKERNRVIQQFATVQKRAACLISGAFRTTAAEALNVELWLLPVKLQMERLAAETAIRIRTGPEHAIPEELRRKRPNSEIKLGGQTPLEAQAWTKNGCLMAPPGSVAGHWESRWAFIRAPWCKPPEVLIEEKEQATATHNATIQKDDKPLVVYTDGSGYQGQVGAAAVIPDMGVGASRHLGSETVFTVYVAELLGIQMALEAVKRRREAWGWRERIQHGVIIFSDSQAALKALLHPRMASGQVYQRECFRLLDWYTREGISVAIWWIPVHEGIPGNEAADRTAKEAATGSRQQSGATVWLASAAKRRIRGDTTQKWLKMWEKAPEGKPTKRLVRAPTRNVLSYWKGLRKAMASVMMQMRTGRIGLSHYLSRIGVRESAWCGCGLGSQTPQHVLLACPLLTELRKRMWRKLGMDELLSEPKASVAIADFMVQTGLLSQFNAVDEGALGTTNEDNAAQGN
;
A
#
# COMPACT_ATOMS: atom_id res chain seq x y z
N MET A 1 6.44 31.16 6.82
CA MET A 1 6.36 31.01 5.35
C MET A 1 4.93 31.24 4.88
N SER A 2 4.71 32.28 4.08
CA SER A 2 3.42 32.61 3.48
C SER A 2 2.92 31.51 2.54
N ALA A 3 1.62 31.50 2.23
CA ALA A 3 1.06 30.56 1.24
C ALA A 3 1.69 30.74 -0.15
N LYS A 4 2.06 31.98 -0.51
CA LYS A 4 2.70 32.32 -1.78
C LYS A 4 4.10 31.72 -1.88
N GLU A 5 4.91 31.84 -0.83
CA GLU A 5 6.26 31.23 -0.77
C GLU A 5 6.18 29.70 -0.85
N ARG A 6 5.22 29.09 -0.13
CA ARG A 6 5.00 27.63 -0.17
C ARG A 6 4.67 27.14 -1.57
N ASN A 7 3.77 27.84 -2.27
CA ASN A 7 3.43 27.51 -3.65
C ASN A 7 4.62 27.68 -4.60
N ARG A 8 5.46 28.71 -4.39
CA ARG A 8 6.69 28.90 -5.17
C ARG A 8 7.66 27.73 -5.01
N VAL A 9 7.89 27.28 -3.78
CA VAL A 9 8.77 26.13 -3.49
C VAL A 9 8.20 24.85 -4.13
N ILE A 10 6.90 24.59 -3.94
CA ILE A 10 6.23 23.43 -4.56
C ILE A 10 6.40 23.45 -6.09
N GLN A 11 6.25 24.62 -6.72
CA GLN A 11 6.39 24.76 -8.16
C GLN A 11 7.81 24.47 -8.67
N GLN A 12 8.84 24.86 -7.91
CA GLN A 12 10.23 24.54 -8.24
C GLN A 12 10.45 23.02 -8.25
N PHE A 13 10.00 22.32 -7.20
CA PHE A 13 10.09 20.86 -7.14
C PHE A 13 9.23 20.18 -8.22
N ALA A 14 8.03 20.71 -8.52
CA ALA A 14 7.19 20.20 -9.59
C ALA A 14 7.88 20.32 -10.97
N THR A 15 8.62 21.40 -11.19
CA THR A 15 9.42 21.60 -12.42
C THR A 15 10.56 20.58 -12.52
N VAL A 16 11.25 20.30 -11.40
CA VAL A 16 12.29 19.26 -11.34
C VAL A 16 11.70 17.87 -11.60
N GLN A 17 10.57 17.52 -10.96
CA GLN A 17 9.88 16.25 -11.21
C GLN A 17 9.46 16.11 -12.67
N LYS A 18 8.90 17.17 -13.27
CA LYS A 18 8.55 17.17 -14.69
C LYS A 18 9.77 16.91 -15.58
N ARG A 19 10.89 17.60 -15.31
CA ARG A 19 12.13 17.40 -16.07
C ARG A 19 12.64 15.97 -15.95
N ALA A 20 12.68 15.41 -14.74
CA ALA A 20 13.07 14.02 -14.52
C ALA A 20 12.12 13.05 -15.24
N ALA A 21 10.81 13.27 -15.16
CA ALA A 21 9.81 12.46 -15.84
C ALA A 21 9.98 12.48 -17.37
N CYS A 22 10.27 13.63 -17.97
CA CYS A 22 10.60 13.71 -19.40
C CYS A 22 11.85 12.89 -19.75
N LEU A 23 12.92 12.96 -18.94
CA LEU A 23 14.16 12.19 -19.19
C LEU A 23 13.92 10.68 -19.09
N ILE A 24 13.27 10.24 -18.00
CA ILE A 24 12.95 8.83 -17.75
C ILE A 24 12.08 8.26 -18.88
N SER A 25 11.09 9.02 -19.33
CA SER A 25 10.10 8.54 -20.29
C SER A 25 10.46 8.81 -21.76
N GLY A 26 11.38 9.73 -22.05
CA GLY A 26 11.65 10.19 -23.42
C GLY A 26 10.55 11.09 -23.99
N ALA A 27 9.65 11.61 -23.15
CA ALA A 27 8.63 12.57 -23.56
C ALA A 27 9.22 13.96 -23.85
N PHE A 28 8.56 14.71 -24.74
CA PHE A 28 8.91 16.11 -24.98
C PHE A 28 8.73 16.98 -23.74
N ARG A 29 9.52 18.06 -23.63
CA ARG A 29 9.44 19.03 -22.51
C ARG A 29 8.08 19.73 -22.40
N THR A 30 7.35 19.79 -23.51
CA THR A 30 6.00 20.37 -23.63
C THR A 30 4.90 19.44 -23.13
N THR A 31 5.20 18.15 -22.87
CA THR A 31 4.24 17.22 -22.30
C THR A 31 3.79 17.71 -20.93
N ALA A 32 2.48 17.63 -20.65
CA ALA A 32 1.91 18.07 -19.38
C ALA A 32 2.45 17.24 -18.21
N ALA A 33 2.74 17.89 -17.08
CA ALA A 33 3.27 17.20 -15.90
C ALA A 33 2.26 16.18 -15.36
N GLU A 34 0.96 16.49 -15.44
CA GLU A 34 -0.15 15.65 -15.01
C GLU A 34 -0.19 14.34 -15.80
N ALA A 35 0.01 14.38 -17.11
CA ALA A 35 0.05 13.18 -17.95
C ALA A 35 1.26 12.30 -17.61
N LEU A 36 2.45 12.91 -17.45
CA LEU A 36 3.67 12.20 -17.06
C LEU A 36 3.54 11.55 -15.68
N ASN A 37 2.95 12.27 -14.72
CA ASN A 37 2.71 11.78 -13.38
C ASN A 37 1.82 10.53 -13.39
N VAL A 38 0.82 10.48 -14.27
CA VAL A 38 -0.06 9.32 -14.40
C VAL A 38 0.63 8.16 -15.10
N GLU A 39 1.27 8.38 -16.25
CA GLU A 39 1.91 7.32 -17.04
C GLU A 39 3.10 6.67 -16.30
N LEU A 40 3.78 7.43 -15.44
CA LEU A 40 4.95 6.96 -14.67
C LEU A 40 4.63 6.65 -13.20
N TRP A 41 3.35 6.73 -12.80
CA TRP A 41 2.93 6.54 -11.41
C TRP A 41 3.71 7.43 -10.40
N LEU A 42 3.94 8.70 -10.78
CA LEU A 42 4.57 9.71 -9.93
C LEU A 42 3.49 10.55 -9.28
N LEU A 43 3.38 10.51 -7.95
CA LEU A 43 2.47 11.35 -7.21
C LEU A 43 2.83 12.84 -7.46
N PRO A 44 1.86 13.74 -7.73
CA PRO A 44 2.16 15.16 -7.89
C PRO A 44 2.86 15.72 -6.64
N VAL A 45 3.93 16.49 -6.85
CA VAL A 45 4.82 17.02 -5.78
C VAL A 45 4.03 17.64 -4.62
N LYS A 46 3.01 18.45 -4.91
CA LYS A 46 2.15 19.06 -3.89
C LYS A 46 1.54 18.00 -2.95
N LEU A 47 0.93 16.97 -3.53
CA LEU A 47 0.32 15.88 -2.77
C LEU A 47 1.37 15.04 -2.05
N GLN A 48 2.54 14.84 -2.65
CA GLN A 48 3.65 14.13 -2.01
C GLN A 48 4.16 14.86 -0.78
N MET A 49 4.35 16.18 -0.85
CA MET A 49 4.77 17.00 0.28
C MET A 49 3.70 17.04 1.38
N GLU A 50 2.43 17.21 1.03
CA GLU A 50 1.32 17.16 1.99
C GLU A 50 1.27 15.80 2.71
N ARG A 51 1.36 14.70 1.96
CA ARG A 51 1.41 13.34 2.52
C ARG A 51 2.61 13.16 3.43
N LEU A 52 3.80 13.57 3.00
CA LEU A 52 5.03 13.43 3.77
C LEU A 52 4.97 14.21 5.08
N ALA A 53 4.45 15.44 5.06
CA ALA A 53 4.27 16.25 6.25
C ALA A 53 3.31 15.59 7.25
N ALA A 54 2.17 15.09 6.77
CA ALA A 54 1.20 14.38 7.60
C ALA A 54 1.75 13.07 8.19
N GLU A 55 2.37 12.22 7.37
CA GLU A 55 2.97 10.97 7.85
C GLU A 55 4.12 11.21 8.84
N THR A 56 4.87 12.30 8.67
CA THR A 56 5.93 12.73 9.59
C THR A 56 5.36 13.20 10.92
N ALA A 57 4.30 14.01 10.90
CA ALA A 57 3.62 14.45 12.12
C ALA A 57 3.05 13.25 12.91
N ILE A 58 2.43 12.28 12.21
CA ILE A 58 1.98 11.02 12.83
C ILE A 58 3.16 10.25 13.43
N ARG A 59 4.28 10.14 12.70
CA ARG A 59 5.48 9.45 13.20
C ARG A 59 6.01 10.08 14.49
N ILE A 60 6.07 11.40 14.56
CA ILE A 60 6.54 12.14 15.74
C ILE A 60 5.54 11.98 16.88
N ARG A 61 4.24 12.19 16.64
CA ARG A 61 3.18 12.10 17.66
C ARG A 61 3.09 10.72 18.32
N THR A 62 3.42 9.67 17.56
CA THR A 62 3.35 8.27 18.00
C THR A 62 4.72 7.70 18.35
N GLY A 63 5.74 8.54 18.48
CA GLY A 63 7.05 8.14 18.97
C GLY A 63 7.08 7.89 20.48
N PRO A 64 8.27 7.71 21.06
CA PRO A 64 8.45 7.64 22.50
C PRO A 64 7.90 8.91 23.16
N GLU A 65 7.18 8.77 24.27
CA GLU A 65 6.48 9.89 24.90
C GLU A 65 7.41 11.09 25.15
N HIS A 66 8.59 10.85 25.73
CA HIS A 66 9.60 11.89 25.99
C HIS A 66 10.12 12.63 24.75
N ALA A 67 9.99 12.05 23.56
CA ALA A 67 10.46 12.62 22.29
C ALA A 67 9.35 13.39 21.54
N ILE A 68 8.14 13.46 22.08
CA ILE A 68 7.02 14.22 21.49
C ILE A 68 7.22 15.71 21.82
N PRO A 69 7.34 16.60 20.82
CA PRO A 69 7.47 18.04 21.04
C PRO A 69 6.26 18.63 21.77
N GLU A 70 6.49 19.65 22.59
CA GLU A 70 5.45 20.28 23.41
C GLU A 70 4.33 20.88 22.56
N GLU A 71 4.64 21.35 21.35
CA GLU A 71 3.66 21.92 20.41
C GLU A 71 2.64 20.90 19.90
N LEU A 72 2.91 19.60 20.03
CA LEU A 72 1.95 18.52 19.74
C LEU A 72 1.14 18.09 20.97
N ARG A 73 1.62 18.43 22.19
CA ARG A 73 0.95 18.09 23.45
C ARG A 73 0.02 19.20 23.89
N ARG A 74 0.47 20.44 23.76
CA ARG A 74 -0.26 21.64 24.19
C ARG A 74 -0.33 22.66 23.05
N LYS A 75 -1.54 23.16 22.80
CA LYS A 75 -1.75 24.25 21.85
C LYS A 75 -1.19 25.56 22.43
N ARG A 76 -0.37 26.27 21.66
CA ARG A 76 0.11 27.61 22.01
C ARG A 76 -1.06 28.62 22.13
N PRO A 77 -0.92 29.67 22.97
CA PRO A 77 -1.90 30.74 23.06
C PRO A 77 -2.20 31.37 21.69
N ASN A 78 -3.45 31.78 21.47
CA ASN A 78 -3.85 32.39 20.20
C ASN A 78 -3.10 33.72 19.93
N SER A 79 -2.65 34.44 20.95
CA SER A 79 -1.84 35.65 20.83
C SER A 79 -0.48 35.36 20.17
N GLU A 80 0.22 34.32 20.63
CA GLU A 80 1.51 33.89 20.06
C GLU A 80 1.36 33.35 18.64
N ILE A 81 0.28 32.60 18.37
CA ILE A 81 -0.02 32.10 17.02
C ILE A 81 -0.29 33.26 16.06
N LYS A 82 -0.96 34.34 16.52
CA LYS A 82 -1.18 35.54 15.70
C LYS A 82 0.13 36.26 15.37
N LEU A 83 1.07 36.32 16.31
CA LEU A 83 2.37 36.98 16.13
C LEU A 83 3.33 36.17 15.25
N GLY A 84 3.55 34.90 15.57
CA GLY A 84 4.57 34.05 14.92
C GLY A 84 4.04 33.15 13.81
N GLY A 85 2.72 33.08 13.62
CA GLY A 85 2.10 32.07 12.78
C GLY A 85 2.13 30.67 13.39
N GLN A 86 1.52 29.72 12.69
CA GLN A 86 1.52 28.30 13.06
C GLN A 86 2.72 27.57 12.47
N THR A 87 3.36 26.70 13.26
CA THR A 87 4.37 25.78 12.75
C THR A 87 3.73 24.67 11.91
N PRO A 88 4.48 23.95 11.06
CA PRO A 88 3.94 22.82 10.31
C PRO A 88 3.35 21.72 11.19
N LEU A 89 3.94 21.46 12.37
CA LEU A 89 3.44 20.46 13.31
C LEU A 89 2.14 20.93 13.99
N GLU A 90 2.08 22.19 14.40
CA GLU A 90 0.84 22.77 14.95
C GLU A 90 -0.30 22.78 13.92
N ALA A 91 0.03 23.02 12.65
CA ALA A 91 -0.95 22.93 11.58
C ALA A 91 -1.55 21.51 11.49
N GLN A 92 -0.73 20.46 11.68
CA GLN A 92 -1.22 19.08 11.70
C GLN A 92 -1.99 18.71 12.98
N ALA A 93 -1.64 19.33 14.11
CA ALA A 93 -2.22 19.05 15.42
C ALA A 93 -3.52 19.79 15.73
N TRP A 94 -3.60 21.08 15.37
CA TRP A 94 -4.59 21.99 15.95
C TRP A 94 -5.47 22.69 14.90
N THR A 95 -5.39 22.30 13.63
CA THR A 95 -6.22 22.89 12.56
C THR A 95 -7.21 21.88 12.01
N LYS A 96 -8.33 22.38 11.48
CA LYS A 96 -9.40 21.57 10.86
C LYS A 96 -8.92 20.61 9.77
N ASN A 97 -7.83 20.96 9.08
CA ASN A 97 -7.26 20.19 7.98
C ASN A 97 -6.05 19.32 8.40
N GLY A 98 -5.71 19.32 9.70
CA GLY A 98 -4.57 18.60 10.23
C GLY A 98 -4.82 17.10 10.37
N CYS A 99 -3.79 16.29 10.15
CA CYS A 99 -3.90 14.83 10.19
C CYS A 99 -3.98 14.23 11.60
N LEU A 100 -3.62 14.99 12.63
CA LEU A 100 -3.61 14.55 14.02
C LEU A 100 -4.89 14.91 14.77
N MET A 101 -5.75 15.74 14.17
CA MET A 101 -7.12 15.85 14.64
C MET A 101 -7.82 14.54 14.33
N ALA A 102 -8.42 13.95 15.36
CA ALA A 102 -9.32 12.82 15.21
C ALA A 102 -10.53 13.25 14.33
N PRO A 103 -11.37 12.32 13.84
CA PRO A 103 -12.55 12.65 13.05
C PRO A 103 -13.38 13.77 13.71
N PRO A 104 -14.17 14.53 12.92
CA PRO A 104 -14.98 15.63 13.43
C PRO A 104 -15.78 15.19 14.67
N GLY A 105 -15.58 15.86 15.81
CA GLY A 105 -16.29 15.56 17.06
C GLY A 105 -15.55 14.73 18.11
N SER A 106 -14.28 14.36 17.91
CA SER A 106 -13.47 13.69 18.94
C SER A 106 -12.28 14.55 19.38
N VAL A 107 -12.22 14.84 20.68
CA VAL A 107 -11.09 15.51 21.35
C VAL A 107 -9.82 14.75 21.02
N ALA A 108 -8.72 15.45 20.70
CA ALA A 108 -7.41 14.90 20.32
C ALA A 108 -7.11 13.56 21.00
N GLY A 109 -7.41 12.46 20.31
CA GLY A 109 -7.54 11.15 20.94
C GLY A 109 -6.24 10.66 21.56
N HIS A 110 -6.34 9.69 22.47
CA HIS A 110 -5.17 9.02 23.03
C HIS A 110 -4.42 8.26 21.92
N TRP A 111 -3.32 8.83 21.41
CA TRP A 111 -2.46 8.19 20.41
C TRP A 111 -1.56 7.15 21.06
N GLU A 112 -1.25 6.08 20.33
CA GLU A 112 -0.22 5.15 20.77
C GLU A 112 1.14 5.85 20.95
N SER A 113 1.94 5.37 21.90
CA SER A 113 3.37 5.70 21.99
C SER A 113 4.18 4.47 21.66
N ARG A 114 5.05 4.58 20.65
CA ARG A 114 5.89 3.48 20.18
C ARG A 114 7.29 3.60 20.74
N TRP A 115 7.78 2.51 21.31
CA TRP A 115 9.10 2.39 21.91
C TRP A 115 10.05 1.74 20.91
N ALA A 116 11.31 2.17 20.91
CA ALA A 116 12.34 1.60 20.04
C ALA A 116 12.50 0.10 20.28
N PHE A 117 12.53 -0.29 21.57
CA PHE A 117 12.61 -1.68 22.02
C PHE A 117 11.55 -1.90 23.10
N ILE A 118 10.58 -2.78 22.84
CA ILE A 118 9.56 -3.16 23.84
C ILE A 118 10.00 -4.33 24.73
N ARG A 119 11.04 -5.05 24.33
CA ARG A 119 11.76 -6.02 25.15
C ARG A 119 13.25 -5.75 25.03
N ALA A 120 14.00 -6.10 26.07
CA ALA A 120 15.44 -6.02 25.98
C ALA A 120 15.97 -7.04 24.95
N PRO A 121 17.04 -6.71 24.19
CA PRO A 121 17.56 -7.60 23.15
C PRO A 121 18.00 -8.98 23.63
N TRP A 122 18.37 -9.11 24.90
CA TRP A 122 18.81 -10.36 25.53
C TRP A 122 17.66 -11.19 26.13
N CYS A 123 16.42 -10.70 26.09
CA CYS A 123 15.28 -11.49 26.57
C CYS A 123 14.99 -12.64 25.60
N LYS A 124 14.89 -13.88 26.13
CA LYS A 124 14.49 -15.04 25.34
C LYS A 124 13.14 -14.77 24.65
N PRO A 125 13.02 -14.94 23.32
CA PRO A 125 11.76 -14.74 22.61
C PRO A 125 10.69 -15.75 23.08
N PRO A 126 9.40 -15.43 22.89
CA PRO A 126 8.35 -16.39 23.15
C PRO A 126 8.48 -17.61 22.25
N GLU A 127 7.95 -18.75 22.69
CA GLU A 127 7.91 -19.96 21.88
C GLU A 127 6.87 -19.78 20.76
N VAL A 128 7.38 -19.63 19.54
CA VAL A 128 6.57 -19.40 18.33
C VAL A 128 6.98 -20.39 17.26
N LEU A 129 6.01 -21.08 16.68
CA LEU A 129 6.21 -22.04 15.59
C LEU A 129 5.53 -21.53 14.32
N ILE A 130 6.29 -21.38 13.24
CA ILE A 130 5.78 -21.05 11.91
C ILE A 130 6.35 -22.08 10.94
N GLU A 131 5.51 -23.01 10.51
CA GLU A 131 5.85 -24.07 9.55
C GLU A 131 5.24 -23.77 8.18
N GLU A 132 5.65 -24.53 7.17
CA GLU A 132 4.94 -24.56 5.89
C GLU A 132 3.53 -25.12 6.04
N LYS A 133 2.64 -24.75 5.13
CA LYS A 133 1.20 -24.97 5.21
C LYS A 133 0.82 -26.42 5.57
N GLU A 134 1.33 -27.39 4.80
CA GLU A 134 0.98 -28.80 4.95
C GLU A 134 1.50 -29.36 6.28
N GLN A 135 2.70 -28.94 6.69
CA GLN A 135 3.31 -29.36 7.94
C GLN A 135 2.57 -28.77 9.14
N ALA A 136 2.20 -27.49 9.10
CA ALA A 136 1.44 -26.84 10.17
C ALA A 136 0.10 -27.55 10.45
N THR A 137 -0.63 -27.94 9.39
CA THR A 137 -1.88 -28.69 9.51
C THR A 137 -1.63 -30.10 10.09
N ALA A 138 -0.57 -30.79 9.66
CA ALA A 138 -0.22 -32.10 10.18
C ALA A 138 0.17 -32.05 11.67
N THR A 139 1.04 -31.10 12.05
CA THR A 139 1.46 -30.86 13.43
C THR A 139 0.28 -30.52 14.33
N HIS A 140 -0.64 -29.67 13.86
CA HIS A 140 -1.89 -29.37 14.54
C HIS A 140 -2.71 -30.64 14.80
N ASN A 141 -3.02 -31.40 13.75
CA ASN A 141 -3.87 -32.60 13.84
C ASN A 141 -3.28 -33.66 14.77
N ALA A 142 -1.96 -33.88 14.67
CA ALA A 142 -1.25 -34.80 15.54
C ALA A 142 -1.28 -34.36 17.02
N THR A 143 -1.30 -33.06 17.29
CA THR A 143 -1.30 -32.52 18.66
C THR A 143 -2.66 -32.62 19.32
N ILE A 144 -3.74 -32.35 18.59
CA ILE A 144 -5.11 -32.38 19.15
C ILE A 144 -5.64 -33.81 19.38
N GLN A 145 -5.00 -34.82 18.80
CA GLN A 145 -5.37 -36.24 18.91
C GLN A 145 -4.68 -36.96 20.09
N LYS A 146 -3.73 -36.33 20.78
CA LYS A 146 -3.05 -36.93 21.94
C LYS A 146 -3.97 -36.96 23.16
N ASP A 147 -3.86 -38.02 23.96
CA ASP A 147 -4.61 -38.16 25.22
C ASP A 147 -4.21 -37.07 26.23
N ASP A 148 -2.90 -36.87 26.41
CA ASP A 148 -2.32 -35.80 27.26
C ASP A 148 -2.04 -34.51 26.46
N LYS A 149 -3.00 -34.10 25.62
CA LYS A 149 -2.84 -32.88 24.82
C LYS A 149 -2.81 -31.62 25.70
N PRO A 150 -2.02 -30.59 25.32
CA PRO A 150 -2.06 -29.28 25.95
C PRO A 150 -3.43 -28.62 25.80
N LEU A 151 -3.70 -27.60 26.61
CA LEU A 151 -4.89 -26.77 26.43
C LEU A 151 -4.78 -25.99 25.11
N VAL A 152 -5.72 -26.23 24.20
CA VAL A 152 -5.73 -25.60 22.87
C VAL A 152 -6.65 -24.39 22.83
N VAL A 153 -6.12 -23.27 22.35
CA VAL A 153 -6.85 -22.02 22.14
C VAL A 153 -6.68 -21.58 20.69
N TYR A 154 -7.76 -21.15 20.04
CA TYR A 154 -7.73 -20.58 18.69
C TYR A 154 -8.05 -19.10 18.76
N THR A 155 -7.36 -18.30 17.96
CA THR A 155 -7.54 -16.84 17.93
C THR A 155 -7.66 -16.34 16.52
N ASP A 156 -8.49 -15.32 16.32
CA ASP A 156 -8.61 -14.63 15.04
C ASP A 156 -8.88 -13.14 15.24
N GLY A 157 -8.46 -12.34 14.28
CA GLY A 157 -8.80 -10.93 14.12
C GLY A 157 -9.40 -10.70 12.75
N SER A 158 -10.64 -10.19 12.69
CA SER A 158 -11.37 -10.04 11.44
C SER A 158 -11.79 -8.61 11.16
N GLY A 159 -11.63 -8.19 9.91
CA GLY A 159 -12.22 -6.96 9.36
C GLY A 159 -13.46 -7.31 8.55
N TYR A 160 -14.64 -6.88 9.00
CA TYR A 160 -15.91 -7.20 8.36
C TYR A 160 -16.83 -5.98 8.31
N GLN A 161 -17.38 -5.69 7.13
CA GLN A 161 -18.25 -4.53 6.88
C GLN A 161 -17.67 -3.17 7.36
N GLY A 162 -16.35 -3.00 7.28
CA GLY A 162 -15.67 -1.77 7.68
C GLY A 162 -15.46 -1.61 9.20
N GLN A 163 -15.75 -2.65 9.97
CA GLN A 163 -15.50 -2.77 11.40
C GLN A 163 -14.50 -3.89 11.68
N VAL A 164 -13.86 -3.83 12.84
CA VAL A 164 -12.81 -4.76 13.27
C VAL A 164 -13.23 -5.45 14.57
N GLY A 165 -13.15 -6.77 14.59
CA GLY A 165 -13.38 -7.62 15.76
C GLY A 165 -12.21 -8.57 16.01
N ALA A 166 -12.05 -8.98 17.26
CA ALA A 166 -11.07 -9.99 17.67
C ALA A 166 -11.77 -11.08 18.49
N ALA A 167 -11.26 -12.31 18.43
CA ALA A 167 -11.80 -13.43 19.17
C ALA A 167 -10.71 -14.39 19.67
N ALA A 168 -11.06 -15.11 20.74
CA ALA A 168 -10.34 -16.27 21.24
C ALA A 168 -11.35 -17.35 21.66
N VAL A 169 -11.14 -18.59 21.22
CA VAL A 169 -12.04 -19.72 21.45
C VAL A 169 -11.24 -20.90 22.01
N ILE A 170 -11.78 -21.55 23.02
CA ILE A 170 -11.22 -22.73 23.69
C ILE A 170 -12.27 -23.85 23.57
N PRO A 171 -12.27 -24.62 22.48
CA PRO A 171 -13.35 -25.57 22.16
C PRO A 171 -13.55 -26.63 23.24
N ASP A 172 -12.46 -27.22 23.74
CA ASP A 172 -12.50 -28.30 24.76
C ASP A 172 -13.16 -27.86 26.07
N MET A 173 -13.19 -26.56 26.36
CA MET A 173 -13.78 -25.99 27.57
C MET A 173 -15.09 -25.23 27.29
N GLY A 174 -15.56 -25.19 26.05
CA GLY A 174 -16.76 -24.44 25.65
C GLY A 174 -16.65 -22.93 25.91
N VAL A 175 -15.44 -22.36 25.93
CA VAL A 175 -15.23 -20.93 26.23
C VAL A 175 -14.96 -20.14 24.96
N GLY A 176 -15.76 -19.10 24.72
CA GLY A 176 -15.50 -18.08 23.72
C GLY A 176 -15.35 -16.71 24.35
N ALA A 177 -14.42 -15.90 23.83
CA ALA A 177 -14.29 -14.49 24.16
C ALA A 177 -14.16 -13.70 22.85
N SER A 178 -14.87 -12.58 22.76
CA SER A 178 -14.85 -11.73 21.58
C SER A 178 -14.86 -10.25 21.96
N ARG A 179 -14.31 -9.39 21.10
CA ARG A 179 -14.23 -7.96 21.33
C ARG A 179 -14.37 -7.19 20.04
N HIS A 180 -15.28 -6.21 20.05
CA HIS A 180 -15.40 -5.20 19.00
C HIS A 180 -14.37 -4.09 19.25
N LEU A 181 -13.51 -3.80 18.27
CA LEU A 181 -12.54 -2.69 18.36
C LEU A 181 -13.14 -1.39 17.82
N GLY A 182 -13.86 -1.47 16.69
CA GLY A 182 -14.42 -0.31 15.99
C GLY A 182 -14.01 -0.28 14.52
N SER A 183 -14.06 0.89 13.90
CA SER A 183 -13.90 1.02 12.44
C SER A 183 -12.50 0.63 11.95
N GLU A 184 -12.43 0.01 10.78
CA GLU A 184 -11.20 -0.26 10.00
C GLU A 184 -10.40 1.01 9.63
N THR A 185 -11.02 2.17 9.77
CA THR A 185 -10.35 3.47 9.59
C THR A 185 -9.48 3.86 10.79
N VAL A 186 -9.71 3.24 11.94
CA VAL A 186 -9.04 3.49 13.23
C VAL A 186 -8.20 2.29 13.67
N PHE A 187 -8.71 1.08 13.44
CA PHE A 187 -8.05 -0.17 13.81
C PHE A 187 -7.65 -0.97 12.57
N THR A 188 -6.54 -1.69 12.67
CA THR A 188 -6.08 -2.62 11.63
C THR A 188 -6.39 -4.05 12.05
N VAL A 189 -6.72 -4.91 11.08
CA VAL A 189 -6.90 -6.36 11.30
C VAL A 189 -5.70 -6.95 12.06
N TYR A 190 -4.48 -6.60 11.68
CA TYR A 190 -3.24 -6.95 12.41
C TYR A 190 -3.28 -6.70 13.93
N VAL A 191 -3.94 -5.64 14.39
CA VAL A 191 -4.07 -5.34 15.82
C VAL A 191 -5.14 -6.19 16.47
N ALA A 192 -6.22 -6.53 15.75
CA ALA A 192 -7.21 -7.48 16.21
C ALA A 192 -6.61 -8.87 16.41
N GLU A 193 -5.69 -9.28 15.54
CA GLU A 193 -4.96 -10.55 15.65
C GLU A 193 -4.13 -10.63 16.93
N LEU A 194 -3.33 -9.58 17.21
CA LEU A 194 -2.58 -9.47 18.46
C LEU A 194 -3.51 -9.42 19.69
N LEU A 195 -4.66 -8.75 19.57
CA LEU A 195 -5.66 -8.71 20.61
C LEU A 195 -6.32 -10.08 20.83
N GLY A 196 -6.53 -10.88 19.78
CA GLY A 196 -6.99 -12.27 19.89
C GLY A 196 -6.04 -13.11 20.73
N ILE A 197 -4.73 -13.03 20.45
CA ILE A 197 -3.68 -13.68 21.26
C ILE A 197 -3.71 -13.18 22.72
N GLN A 198 -3.79 -11.87 22.93
CA GLN A 198 -3.93 -11.29 24.27
C GLN A 198 -5.17 -11.86 25.00
N MET A 199 -6.31 -11.93 24.31
CA MET A 199 -7.57 -12.44 24.86
C MET A 199 -7.47 -13.93 25.22
N ALA A 200 -6.79 -14.73 24.41
CA ALA A 200 -6.50 -16.14 24.72
C ALA A 200 -5.69 -16.26 26.02
N LEU A 201 -4.59 -15.51 26.11
CA LEU A 201 -3.72 -15.49 27.29
C LEU A 201 -4.49 -15.03 28.55
N GLU A 202 -5.34 -14.02 28.45
CA GLU A 202 -6.15 -13.56 29.58
C GLU A 202 -7.26 -14.57 29.94
N ALA A 203 -7.89 -15.21 28.95
CA ALA A 203 -8.97 -16.16 29.17
C ALA A 203 -8.51 -17.38 29.98
N VAL A 204 -7.33 -17.90 29.67
CA VAL A 204 -6.69 -19.00 30.41
C VAL A 204 -6.27 -18.53 31.80
N LYS A 205 -5.61 -17.36 31.91
CA LYS A 205 -5.14 -16.81 33.19
C LYS A 205 -6.27 -16.62 34.19
N ARG A 206 -7.41 -16.10 33.75
CA ARG A 206 -8.59 -15.85 34.61
C ARG A 206 -9.25 -17.12 35.12
N ARG A 207 -9.09 -18.26 34.42
CA ARG A 207 -9.79 -19.51 34.70
C ARG A 207 -8.88 -20.63 35.22
N ARG A 208 -7.59 -20.38 35.38
CA ARG A 208 -6.58 -21.38 35.78
C ARG A 208 -6.91 -22.16 37.06
N GLU A 209 -7.65 -21.55 37.98
CA GLU A 209 -8.06 -22.15 39.27
C GLU A 209 -9.44 -22.83 39.21
N ALA A 210 -10.18 -22.69 38.10
CA ALA A 210 -11.47 -23.33 37.95
C ALA A 210 -11.31 -24.85 37.77
N TRP A 211 -12.34 -25.58 38.19
CA TRP A 211 -12.37 -27.04 38.11
C TRP A 211 -12.10 -27.54 36.68
N GLY A 212 -11.22 -28.53 36.54
CA GLY A 212 -10.78 -29.09 35.24
C GLY A 212 -9.70 -28.29 34.50
N TRP A 213 -9.47 -27.00 34.82
CA TRP A 213 -8.47 -26.18 34.10
C TRP A 213 -7.04 -26.52 34.50
N ARG A 214 -6.81 -26.76 35.79
CA ARG A 214 -5.47 -27.02 36.32
C ARG A 214 -4.81 -28.25 35.70
N GLU A 215 -5.58 -29.33 35.56
CA GLU A 215 -5.14 -30.58 34.93
C GLU A 215 -4.84 -30.37 33.44
N ARG A 216 -5.67 -29.62 32.71
CA ARG A 216 -5.40 -29.32 31.30
C ARG A 216 -4.15 -28.44 31.11
N ILE A 217 -3.96 -27.43 31.95
CA ILE A 217 -2.84 -26.49 31.86
C ILE A 217 -1.51 -27.16 32.22
N GLN A 218 -1.50 -28.24 33.00
CA GLN A 218 -0.28 -28.95 33.38
C GLN A 218 0.49 -29.52 32.17
N HIS A 219 -0.22 -29.82 31.07
CA HIS A 219 0.36 -30.28 29.81
C HIS A 219 0.83 -29.13 28.91
N GLY A 220 0.69 -27.87 29.37
CA GLY A 220 0.99 -26.66 28.61
C GLY A 220 -0.23 -26.06 27.91
N VAL A 221 -0.02 -24.92 27.28
CA VAL A 221 -1.03 -24.17 26.52
C VAL A 221 -0.49 -23.90 25.11
N ILE A 222 -1.28 -24.23 24.09
CA ILE A 222 -0.97 -23.90 22.70
C ILE A 222 -2.03 -22.93 22.18
N ILE A 223 -1.57 -21.80 21.67
CA ILE A 223 -2.41 -20.79 21.01
C ILE A 223 -2.19 -20.88 19.50
N PHE A 224 -3.22 -21.27 18.76
CA PHE A 224 -3.25 -21.26 17.31
C PHE A 224 -3.75 -19.93 16.77
N SER A 225 -3.00 -19.37 15.82
CA SER A 225 -3.37 -18.17 15.08
C SER A 225 -2.97 -18.34 13.62
N ASP A 226 -3.79 -17.85 12.70
CA ASP A 226 -3.47 -17.85 11.28
C ASP A 226 -2.70 -16.60 10.82
N SER A 227 -2.42 -15.68 11.75
CA SER A 227 -1.71 -14.44 11.49
C SER A 227 -0.20 -14.57 11.63
N GLN A 228 0.49 -14.98 10.56
CA GLN A 228 1.97 -14.96 10.53
C GLN A 228 2.54 -13.58 10.88
N ALA A 229 1.83 -12.50 10.54
CA ALA A 229 2.25 -11.14 10.84
C ALA A 229 2.27 -10.88 12.35
N ALA A 230 1.25 -11.35 13.10
CA ALA A 230 1.20 -11.23 14.55
C ALA A 230 2.32 -12.06 15.21
N LEU A 231 2.52 -13.31 14.78
CA LEU A 231 3.55 -14.20 15.30
C LEU A 231 4.96 -13.66 15.04
N LYS A 232 5.26 -13.23 13.81
CA LYS A 232 6.54 -12.59 13.47
C LYS A 232 6.79 -11.31 14.29
N ALA A 233 5.74 -10.58 14.65
CA ALA A 233 5.86 -9.39 15.48
C ALA A 233 6.16 -9.71 16.96
N LEU A 234 5.64 -10.82 17.49
CA LEU A 234 5.99 -11.31 18.82
C LEU A 234 7.41 -11.92 18.86
N LEU A 235 7.84 -12.57 17.78
CA LEU A 235 9.19 -13.13 17.66
C LEU A 235 10.25 -12.03 17.50
N HIS A 236 9.96 -11.01 16.69
CA HIS A 236 10.86 -9.89 16.39
C HIS A 236 10.17 -8.55 16.66
N PRO A 237 10.05 -8.16 17.94
CA PRO A 237 9.40 -6.92 18.30
C PRO A 237 10.19 -5.71 17.79
N ARG A 238 9.59 -4.98 16.83
CA ARG A 238 10.13 -3.73 16.27
C ARG A 238 9.29 -2.53 16.68
N MET A 239 9.71 -1.32 16.35
CA MET A 239 8.97 -0.05 16.53
C MET A 239 7.75 0.09 15.59
N ALA A 240 6.91 -0.95 15.53
CA ALA A 240 5.68 -1.02 14.73
C ALA A 240 4.50 -0.34 15.43
N SER A 241 3.43 -0.09 14.68
CA SER A 241 2.14 0.35 15.24
C SER A 241 1.43 -0.84 15.88
N GLY A 242 0.67 -0.63 16.95
CA GLY A 242 0.01 -1.70 17.71
C GLY A 242 0.86 -2.28 18.85
N GLN A 243 1.99 -1.66 19.20
CA GLN A 243 2.88 -2.13 20.26
C GLN A 243 2.21 -2.26 21.63
N VAL A 244 1.14 -1.53 21.90
CA VAL A 244 0.41 -1.65 23.17
C VAL A 244 -0.10 -3.08 23.38
N TYR A 245 -0.58 -3.74 22.31
CA TYR A 245 -1.07 -5.12 22.33
C TYR A 245 0.08 -6.13 22.42
N GLN A 246 1.21 -5.86 21.74
CA GLN A 246 2.43 -6.69 21.87
C GLN A 246 2.98 -6.68 23.30
N ARG A 247 3.05 -5.48 23.91
CA ARG A 247 3.52 -5.32 25.29
C ARG A 247 2.64 -6.08 26.27
N GLU A 248 1.33 -6.06 26.07
CA GLU A 248 0.40 -6.78 26.92
C GLU A 248 0.52 -8.30 26.75
N CYS A 249 0.70 -8.78 25.51
CA CYS A 249 1.05 -10.19 25.27
C CYS A 249 2.34 -10.59 26.01
N PHE A 250 3.41 -9.80 25.91
CA PHE A 250 4.66 -10.08 26.61
C PHE A 250 4.49 -10.07 28.14
N ARG A 251 3.74 -9.11 28.68
CA ARG A 251 3.44 -9.05 30.11
C ARG A 251 2.74 -10.32 30.60
N LEU A 252 1.81 -10.84 29.81
CA LEU A 252 1.10 -12.09 30.10
C LEU A 252 2.01 -13.30 29.97
N LEU A 253 2.82 -13.40 28.90
CA LEU A 253 3.77 -14.48 28.69
C LEU A 253 4.86 -14.53 29.77
N ASP A 254 5.38 -13.38 30.18
CA ASP A 254 6.33 -13.26 31.30
C ASP A 254 5.66 -13.72 32.62
N TRP A 255 4.36 -13.46 32.80
CA TRP A 255 3.62 -13.97 33.95
C TRP A 255 3.48 -15.51 33.88
N TYR A 256 3.09 -16.10 32.75
CA TYR A 256 3.03 -17.56 32.59
C TYR A 256 4.37 -18.24 32.87
N THR A 257 5.46 -17.64 32.40
CA THR A 257 6.83 -18.12 32.64
C THR A 257 7.15 -18.17 34.14
N ARG A 258 6.74 -17.16 34.92
CA ARG A 258 6.93 -17.13 36.38
C ARG A 258 6.09 -18.16 37.12
N GLU A 259 4.92 -18.49 36.61
CA GLU A 259 4.04 -19.54 37.16
C GLU A 259 4.47 -20.96 36.72
N GLY A 260 5.52 -21.08 35.91
CA GLY A 260 5.99 -22.38 35.40
C GLY A 260 5.05 -23.03 34.37
N ILE A 261 4.18 -22.25 33.73
CA ILE A 261 3.23 -22.74 32.73
C ILE A 261 3.85 -22.56 31.34
N SER A 262 4.02 -23.66 30.60
CA SER A 262 4.49 -23.62 29.21
C SER A 262 3.41 -23.06 28.28
N VAL A 263 3.77 -22.05 27.48
CA VAL A 263 2.88 -21.45 26.49
C VAL A 263 3.62 -21.32 25.16
N ALA A 264 3.04 -21.93 24.12
CA ALA A 264 3.52 -21.81 22.74
C ALA A 264 2.46 -21.20 21.83
N ILE A 265 2.89 -20.46 20.81
CA ILE A 265 2.00 -19.83 19.82
C ILE A 265 2.34 -20.38 18.44
N TRP A 266 1.41 -21.12 17.85
CA TRP A 266 1.65 -21.86 16.60
C TRP A 266 0.83 -21.26 15.46
N TRP A 267 1.49 -21.12 14.31
CA TRP A 267 0.80 -20.70 13.10
C TRP A 267 0.01 -21.86 12.51
N ILE A 268 -1.22 -21.58 12.04
CA ILE A 268 -2.00 -22.50 11.22
C ILE A 268 -2.50 -21.81 9.96
N PRO A 269 -2.67 -22.53 8.85
CA PRO A 269 -3.20 -21.93 7.63
C PRO A 269 -4.69 -21.58 7.74
N VAL A 270 -5.05 -20.44 7.13
CA VAL A 270 -6.44 -20.02 6.93
C VAL A 270 -7.15 -21.00 5.96
N HIS A 271 -8.44 -21.28 6.21
CA HIS A 271 -9.34 -22.00 5.29
C HIS A 271 -9.04 -23.49 5.02
N GLU A 272 -8.31 -24.17 5.91
CA GLU A 272 -8.06 -25.62 5.81
C GLU A 272 -9.11 -26.49 6.53
N GLY A 273 -10.29 -25.97 6.84
CA GLY A 273 -11.34 -26.75 7.50
C GLY A 273 -11.09 -27.07 8.97
N ILE A 274 -10.15 -26.38 9.63
CA ILE A 274 -9.84 -26.58 11.06
C ILE A 274 -11.00 -26.00 11.90
N PRO A 275 -11.80 -26.84 12.59
CA PRO A 275 -13.04 -26.36 13.22
C PRO A 275 -12.83 -25.28 14.29
N GLY A 276 -11.72 -25.37 15.03
CA GLY A 276 -11.37 -24.36 16.03
C GLY A 276 -11.02 -22.99 15.43
N ASN A 277 -10.32 -22.97 14.30
CA ASN A 277 -9.99 -21.73 13.59
C ASN A 277 -11.24 -21.11 12.96
N GLU A 278 -12.09 -21.93 12.34
CA GLU A 278 -13.35 -21.46 11.77
C GLU A 278 -14.30 -20.90 12.83
N ALA A 279 -14.31 -21.50 14.03
CA ALA A 279 -15.06 -20.97 15.17
C ALA A 279 -14.50 -19.61 15.61
N ALA A 280 -13.18 -19.44 15.68
CA ALA A 280 -12.55 -18.16 16.00
C ALA A 280 -12.87 -17.08 14.95
N ASP A 281 -12.74 -17.39 13.65
CA ASP A 281 -13.06 -16.47 12.54
C ASP A 281 -14.52 -16.03 12.56
N ARG A 282 -15.45 -16.97 12.74
CA ARG A 282 -16.87 -16.65 12.87
C ARG A 282 -17.14 -15.74 14.07
N THR A 283 -16.56 -16.06 15.22
CA THR A 283 -16.69 -15.27 16.44
C THR A 283 -16.11 -13.86 16.28
N ALA A 284 -14.99 -13.71 15.57
CA ALA A 284 -14.37 -12.42 15.28
C ALA A 284 -15.22 -11.57 14.33
N LYS A 285 -15.80 -12.18 13.28
CA LYS A 285 -16.73 -11.52 12.35
C LYS A 285 -18.01 -11.07 13.06
N GLU A 286 -18.60 -11.92 13.89
CA GLU A 286 -19.75 -11.55 14.72
C GLU A 286 -19.41 -10.37 15.63
N ALA A 287 -18.25 -10.38 16.27
CA ALA A 287 -17.78 -9.27 17.09
C ALA A 287 -17.55 -7.97 16.29
N ALA A 288 -17.12 -8.06 15.03
CA ALA A 288 -17.02 -6.90 14.15
C ALA A 288 -18.40 -6.29 13.87
N THR A 289 -19.46 -7.09 13.79
CA THR A 289 -20.85 -6.61 13.62
C THR A 289 -21.54 -6.18 14.93
N GLY A 290 -20.99 -6.58 16.08
CA GLY A 290 -21.59 -6.32 17.39
C GLY A 290 -21.63 -4.84 17.75
N SER A 291 -22.79 -4.36 18.24
CA SER A 291 -23.03 -2.96 18.62
C SER A 291 -22.40 -2.55 19.97
N ARG A 292 -21.84 -3.51 20.72
CA ARG A 292 -21.34 -3.26 22.09
C ARG A 292 -19.85 -2.97 22.07
N GLN A 293 -19.52 -1.71 21.85
CA GLN A 293 -18.18 -1.17 22.09
C GLN A 293 -17.88 -1.34 23.59
N GLN A 294 -17.04 -2.30 23.97
CA GLN A 294 -16.64 -2.43 25.37
C GLN A 294 -15.80 -1.20 25.75
N SER A 295 -16.23 -0.55 26.83
CA SER A 295 -15.66 0.67 27.42
C SER A 295 -14.16 0.50 27.71
N GLY A 296 -13.33 0.88 26.75
CA GLY A 296 -11.90 1.06 26.90
C GLY A 296 -11.49 2.26 26.06
N ALA A 297 -10.51 3.04 26.53
CA ALA A 297 -10.02 4.19 25.77
C ALA A 297 -9.47 3.72 24.41
N THR A 298 -10.07 4.18 23.32
CA THR A 298 -9.61 3.90 21.95
C THR A 298 -8.23 4.50 21.73
N VAL A 299 -7.22 3.63 21.57
CA VAL A 299 -5.85 4.02 21.22
C VAL A 299 -5.77 4.23 19.70
N TRP A 300 -5.39 5.44 19.26
CA TRP A 300 -5.22 5.75 17.85
C TRP A 300 -3.89 5.22 17.32
N LEU A 301 -3.96 4.42 16.25
CA LEU A 301 -2.82 3.74 15.65
C LEU A 301 -2.18 4.58 14.53
N ALA A 302 -0.85 4.67 14.54
CA ALA A 302 -0.07 5.30 13.48
C ALA A 302 -0.33 4.64 12.11
N SER A 303 -0.46 3.31 12.07
CA SER A 303 -0.71 2.57 10.83
C SER A 303 -2.05 2.93 10.20
N ALA A 304 -3.12 2.97 10.99
CA ALA A 304 -4.46 3.34 10.54
C ALA A 304 -4.51 4.80 10.07
N ALA A 305 -3.93 5.72 10.84
CA ALA A 305 -3.84 7.13 10.46
C ALA A 305 -3.07 7.33 9.14
N LYS A 306 -1.94 6.64 8.95
CA LYS A 306 -1.19 6.67 7.69
C LYS A 306 -1.97 6.06 6.52
N ARG A 307 -2.69 4.96 6.74
CA ARG A 307 -3.58 4.34 5.73
C ARG A 307 -4.64 5.34 5.27
N ARG A 308 -5.29 6.03 6.19
CA ARG A 308 -6.26 7.11 5.90
C ARG A 308 -5.64 8.21 5.04
N ILE A 309 -4.48 8.74 5.46
CA ILE A 309 -3.78 9.81 4.72
C ILE A 309 -3.40 9.38 3.30
N ARG A 310 -2.96 8.13 3.12
CA ARG A 310 -2.68 7.57 1.79
C ARG A 310 -3.95 7.47 0.95
N GLY A 311 -5.06 6.98 1.53
CA GLY A 311 -6.36 6.93 0.88
C GLY A 311 -6.84 8.31 0.42
N ASP A 312 -6.84 9.29 1.32
CA ASP A 312 -7.21 10.68 1.02
C ASP A 312 -6.33 11.29 -0.07
N THR A 313 -5.02 11.01 -0.03
CA THR A 313 -4.07 11.46 -1.05
C THR A 313 -4.40 10.87 -2.42
N THR A 314 -4.70 9.57 -2.49
CA THR A 314 -5.13 8.90 -3.72
C THR A 314 -6.43 9.51 -4.25
N GLN A 315 -7.42 9.77 -3.39
CA GLN A 315 -8.68 10.41 -3.78
C GLN A 315 -8.48 11.84 -4.30
N LYS A 316 -7.61 12.62 -3.64
CA LYS A 316 -7.23 13.95 -4.13
C LYS A 316 -6.55 13.86 -5.49
N TRP A 317 -5.66 12.89 -5.71
CA TRP A 317 -4.97 12.70 -6.99
C TRP A 317 -5.96 12.33 -8.10
N LEU A 318 -6.91 11.43 -7.83
CA LEU A 318 -7.98 11.07 -8.76
C LEU A 318 -8.78 12.30 -9.20
N LYS A 319 -9.24 13.12 -8.24
CA LYS A 319 -9.98 14.36 -8.52
C LYS A 319 -9.14 15.39 -9.28
N MET A 320 -7.85 15.50 -8.97
CA MET A 320 -6.93 16.36 -9.72
C MET A 320 -6.77 15.89 -11.16
N TRP A 321 -6.62 14.57 -11.37
CA TRP A 321 -6.50 14.00 -12.70
C TRP A 321 -7.77 14.24 -13.51
N GLU A 322 -8.94 13.95 -12.95
CA GLU A 322 -10.25 14.16 -13.59
C GLU A 322 -10.43 15.60 -14.09
N LYS A 323 -10.02 16.60 -13.29
CA LYS A 323 -10.15 18.03 -13.64
C LYS A 323 -9.05 18.57 -14.55
N ALA A 324 -7.94 17.86 -14.74
CA ALA A 324 -6.80 18.37 -15.51
C ALA A 324 -7.11 18.52 -17.03
N PRO A 325 -7.08 19.73 -17.62
CA PRO A 325 -7.42 19.92 -19.03
C PRO A 325 -6.30 19.43 -19.98
N GLU A 326 -5.04 19.46 -19.55
CA GLU A 326 -3.88 19.19 -20.40
C GLU A 326 -3.58 17.70 -20.62
N GLY A 327 -4.29 16.80 -19.92
CA GLY A 327 -4.13 15.35 -20.01
C GLY A 327 -5.05 14.65 -21.03
N LYS A 328 -5.80 15.39 -21.86
CA LYS A 328 -6.86 14.83 -22.72
C LYS A 328 -6.47 13.58 -23.54
N PRO A 329 -5.31 13.52 -24.23
CA PRO A 329 -4.91 12.32 -24.96
C PRO A 329 -4.70 11.13 -24.03
N THR A 330 -3.92 11.31 -22.96
CA THR A 330 -3.62 10.29 -21.96
C THR A 330 -4.86 9.81 -21.21
N LYS A 331 -5.84 10.69 -20.93
CA LYS A 331 -7.10 10.33 -20.26
C LYS A 331 -7.93 9.28 -21.00
N ARG A 332 -7.80 9.22 -22.33
CA ARG A 332 -8.49 8.21 -23.15
C ARG A 332 -7.96 6.80 -22.85
N LEU A 333 -6.68 6.70 -22.51
CA LEU A 333 -5.96 5.46 -22.24
C LEU A 333 -5.94 5.13 -20.75
N VAL A 334 -5.63 6.13 -19.91
CA VAL A 334 -5.54 6.00 -18.46
C VAL A 334 -6.60 6.89 -17.80
N ARG A 335 -7.78 6.28 -17.57
CA ARG A 335 -8.93 6.98 -16.95
C ARG A 335 -8.67 7.39 -15.50
N ALA A 336 -7.90 6.57 -14.77
CA ALA A 336 -7.57 6.80 -13.37
C ALA A 336 -6.07 6.50 -13.14
N PRO A 337 -5.36 7.29 -12.32
CA PRO A 337 -4.00 6.96 -11.92
C PRO A 337 -4.01 5.61 -11.19
N THR A 338 -3.22 4.66 -11.69
CA THR A 338 -3.07 3.34 -11.09
C THR A 338 -1.64 2.85 -11.25
N ARG A 339 -1.12 2.13 -10.25
CA ARG A 339 0.21 1.53 -10.32
C ARG A 339 0.33 0.52 -11.47
N ASN A 340 -0.78 -0.09 -11.89
CA ASN A 340 -0.82 -1.07 -12.96
C ASN A 340 -0.33 -0.49 -14.31
N VAL A 341 -0.36 0.84 -14.48
CA VAL A 341 0.23 1.50 -15.66
C VAL A 341 1.71 1.16 -15.86
N LEU A 342 2.44 0.84 -14.78
CA LEU A 342 3.85 0.45 -14.87
C LEU A 342 4.06 -0.91 -15.55
N SER A 343 3.04 -1.78 -15.53
CA SER A 343 3.11 -3.08 -16.21
C SER A 343 3.21 -2.92 -17.74
N TYR A 344 2.59 -1.88 -18.29
CA TYR A 344 2.65 -1.54 -19.72
C TYR A 344 4.08 -1.28 -20.20
N TRP A 345 4.91 -0.67 -19.35
CA TRP A 345 6.29 -0.34 -19.67
C TRP A 345 7.27 -1.48 -19.39
N LYS A 346 6.83 -2.54 -18.69
CA LYS A 346 7.70 -3.62 -18.23
C LYS A 346 8.24 -4.39 -19.44
N GLY A 347 9.57 -4.46 -19.55
CA GLY A 347 10.26 -5.19 -20.61
C GLY A 347 10.45 -4.43 -21.92
N LEU A 348 9.89 -3.22 -22.07
CA LEU A 348 10.18 -2.36 -23.23
C LEU A 348 11.56 -1.72 -23.09
N ARG A 349 12.37 -1.75 -24.15
CA ARG A 349 13.63 -1.00 -24.18
C ARG A 349 13.38 0.51 -24.31
N LYS A 350 14.44 1.29 -24.07
CA LYS A 350 14.34 2.74 -23.92
C LYS A 350 13.76 3.44 -25.16
N ALA A 351 14.14 3.03 -26.37
CA ALA A 351 13.60 3.64 -27.59
C ALA A 351 12.10 3.34 -27.74
N MET A 352 11.70 2.08 -27.53
CA MET A 352 10.29 1.63 -27.58
C MET A 352 9.43 2.39 -26.58
N ALA A 353 9.86 2.41 -25.32
CA ALA A 353 9.16 3.13 -24.26
C ALA A 353 9.02 4.62 -24.60
N SER A 354 10.05 5.23 -25.20
CA SER A 354 10.04 6.65 -25.58
C SER A 354 9.07 6.93 -26.73
N VAL A 355 9.07 6.10 -27.78
CA VAL A 355 8.11 6.20 -28.88
C VAL A 355 6.69 6.04 -28.35
N MET A 356 6.42 5.02 -27.54
CA MET A 356 5.10 4.77 -26.99
C MET A 356 4.65 5.88 -26.04
N MET A 357 5.53 6.44 -25.22
CA MET A 357 5.21 7.61 -24.39
C MET A 357 4.79 8.82 -25.25
N GLN A 358 5.53 9.10 -26.32
CA GLN A 358 5.21 10.20 -27.24
C GLN A 358 3.87 9.98 -27.96
N MET A 359 3.60 8.74 -28.38
CA MET A 359 2.32 8.34 -29.00
C MET A 359 1.15 8.52 -28.04
N ARG A 360 1.24 7.98 -26.82
CA ARG A 360 0.16 7.99 -25.81
C ARG A 360 -0.16 9.39 -25.30
N THR A 361 0.86 10.24 -25.16
CA THR A 361 0.69 11.65 -24.78
C THR A 361 0.25 12.54 -25.95
N GLY A 362 0.33 12.04 -27.19
CA GLY A 362 0.07 12.81 -28.40
C GLY A 362 1.11 13.91 -28.67
N ARG A 363 2.26 13.86 -27.97
CA ARG A 363 3.39 14.77 -28.11
C ARG A 363 4.52 14.00 -28.77
N ILE A 364 4.49 13.95 -30.09
CA ILE A 364 5.41 13.16 -30.90
C ILE A 364 5.92 13.98 -32.08
N GLY A 365 7.15 13.74 -32.54
CA GLY A 365 7.82 14.49 -33.61
C GLY A 365 7.22 14.37 -35.03
N LEU A 366 5.90 14.28 -35.17
CA LEU A 366 5.18 14.30 -36.45
C LEU A 366 4.77 15.73 -36.84
N SER A 367 4.55 16.00 -38.14
CA SER A 367 4.26 17.36 -38.67
C SER A 367 3.16 18.08 -37.91
N HIS A 368 2.07 17.39 -37.56
CA HIS A 368 0.96 18.01 -36.83
C HIS A 368 1.40 18.63 -35.49
N TYR A 369 2.19 17.90 -34.70
CA TYR A 369 2.67 18.42 -33.42
C TYR A 369 3.80 19.44 -33.61
N LEU A 370 4.73 19.19 -34.53
CA LEU A 370 5.85 20.10 -34.84
C LEU A 370 5.37 21.46 -35.33
N SER A 371 4.33 21.51 -36.16
CA SER A 371 3.72 22.77 -36.61
C SER A 371 3.05 23.52 -35.46
N ARG A 372 2.37 22.80 -34.55
CA ARG A 372 1.74 23.40 -33.38
C ARG A 372 2.72 24.06 -32.39
N ILE A 373 4.00 23.69 -32.44
CA ILE A 373 5.06 24.28 -31.62
C ILE A 373 5.98 25.22 -32.43
N GLY A 374 5.64 25.52 -33.69
CA GLY A 374 6.38 26.46 -34.55
C GLY A 374 7.67 25.89 -35.15
N VAL A 375 7.88 24.58 -35.13
CA VAL A 375 9.08 23.94 -35.72
C VAL A 375 8.89 23.60 -37.21
N ARG A 376 7.64 23.42 -37.66
CA ARG A 376 7.29 23.23 -39.06
C ARG A 376 6.21 24.23 -39.48
N GLU A 377 6.22 24.63 -40.74
CA GLU A 377 5.20 25.54 -41.28
C GLU A 377 3.84 24.84 -41.45
N SER A 378 3.85 23.56 -41.83
CA SER A 378 2.64 22.81 -42.14
C SER A 378 2.44 21.58 -41.25
N ALA A 379 1.19 21.36 -40.83
CA ALA A 379 0.75 20.17 -40.12
C ALA A 379 0.47 18.98 -41.05
N TRP A 380 0.41 19.21 -42.36
CA TRP A 380 -0.01 18.22 -43.35
C TRP A 380 0.99 17.07 -43.49
N CYS A 381 0.45 15.88 -43.76
CA CYS A 381 1.23 14.73 -44.17
C CYS A 381 1.61 14.86 -45.65
N GLY A 382 2.78 14.36 -46.03
CA GLY A 382 3.23 14.35 -47.43
C GLY A 382 2.33 13.55 -48.39
N CYS A 383 1.41 12.74 -47.86
CA CYS A 383 0.38 12.06 -48.66
C CYS A 383 -0.78 12.97 -49.11
N GLY A 384 -0.89 14.19 -48.57
CA GLY A 384 -1.96 15.13 -48.91
C GLY A 384 -3.34 14.84 -48.32
N LEU A 385 -3.54 13.75 -47.57
CA LEU A 385 -4.86 13.33 -47.06
C LEU A 385 -5.20 13.81 -45.64
N GLY A 386 -4.45 14.77 -45.11
CA GLY A 386 -4.73 15.41 -43.81
C GLY A 386 -3.49 15.68 -42.97
N SER A 387 -3.71 16.04 -41.71
CA SER A 387 -2.64 16.31 -40.74
C SER A 387 -1.89 15.03 -40.36
N GLN A 388 -0.56 15.11 -40.25
CA GLN A 388 0.29 13.99 -39.84
C GLN A 388 0.19 13.73 -38.33
N THR A 389 -0.90 13.09 -37.91
CA THR A 389 -1.15 12.67 -36.52
C THR A 389 -0.75 11.21 -36.30
N PRO A 390 -0.57 10.75 -35.05
CA PRO A 390 -0.43 9.31 -34.74
C PRO A 390 -1.51 8.44 -35.38
N GLN A 391 -2.76 8.90 -35.31
CA GLN A 391 -3.91 8.19 -35.89
C GLN A 391 -3.78 8.09 -37.42
N HIS A 392 -3.41 9.18 -38.09
CA HIS A 392 -3.20 9.16 -39.54
C HIS A 392 -2.06 8.22 -39.94
N VAL A 393 -0.91 8.31 -39.26
CA VAL A 393 0.28 7.50 -39.54
C VAL A 393 -0.01 6.00 -39.32
N LEU A 394 -0.69 5.65 -38.22
CA LEU A 394 -1.01 4.26 -37.90
C LEU A 394 -2.15 3.67 -38.75
N LEU A 395 -3.18 4.45 -39.06
CA LEU A 395 -4.45 3.91 -39.56
C LEU A 395 -4.83 4.36 -40.97
N ALA A 396 -4.33 5.49 -41.48
CA ALA A 396 -4.80 6.05 -42.76
C ALA A 396 -3.73 6.27 -43.85
N CYS A 397 -2.47 6.57 -43.49
CA CYS A 397 -1.47 7.08 -44.45
C CYS A 397 -1.17 6.09 -45.59
N PRO A 398 -1.49 6.40 -46.87
CA PRO A 398 -1.29 5.47 -47.98
C PRO A 398 0.19 5.19 -48.25
N LEU A 399 1.07 6.16 -47.97
CA LEU A 399 2.53 6.01 -48.12
C LEU A 399 3.12 4.95 -47.18
N LEU A 400 2.41 4.60 -46.11
CA LEU A 400 2.87 3.64 -45.09
C LEU A 400 2.13 2.30 -45.17
N THR A 401 1.43 2.02 -46.26
CA THR A 401 0.58 0.82 -46.39
C THR A 401 1.39 -0.47 -46.28
N GLU A 402 2.53 -0.58 -46.96
CA GLU A 402 3.35 -1.79 -46.91
C GLU A 402 4.00 -2.01 -45.54
N LEU A 403 4.46 -0.95 -44.88
CA LEU A 403 4.97 -1.02 -43.51
C LEU A 403 3.87 -1.44 -42.53
N ARG A 404 2.66 -0.90 -42.65
CA ARG A 404 1.52 -1.32 -41.84
C ARG A 404 1.19 -2.79 -42.07
N LYS A 405 1.11 -3.25 -43.32
CA LYS A 405 0.89 -4.67 -43.62
C LYS A 405 1.95 -5.59 -43.00
N ARG A 406 3.21 -5.15 -42.88
CA ARG A 406 4.27 -5.90 -42.17
C ARG A 406 4.01 -5.92 -40.66
N MET A 407 3.69 -4.76 -40.07
CA MET A 407 3.33 -4.65 -38.65
C MET A 407 2.13 -5.55 -38.31
N TRP A 408 1.05 -5.51 -39.11
CA TRP A 408 -0.14 -6.34 -38.94
C TRP A 408 0.12 -7.83 -39.18
N ARG A 409 1.12 -8.21 -39.98
CA ARG A 409 1.53 -9.62 -40.11
C ARG A 409 2.27 -10.14 -38.87
N LYS A 410 3.02 -9.26 -38.18
CA LYS A 410 3.69 -9.59 -36.92
C LYS A 410 2.73 -9.70 -35.73
N LEU A 411 1.58 -9.00 -35.80
CA LEU A 411 0.52 -9.02 -34.81
C LEU A 411 -0.60 -9.91 -35.33
N GLY A 412 -0.65 -11.19 -34.95
CA GLY A 412 -1.80 -12.04 -35.31
C GLY A 412 -3.13 -11.38 -34.90
N MET A 413 -4.23 -11.71 -35.59
CA MET A 413 -5.54 -11.08 -35.36
C MET A 413 -6.01 -11.18 -33.89
N ASP A 414 -5.61 -12.26 -33.20
CA ASP A 414 -5.91 -12.53 -31.78
C ASP A 414 -4.92 -11.88 -30.80
N GLU A 415 -3.71 -11.53 -31.25
CA GLU A 415 -2.65 -10.93 -30.41
C GLU A 415 -2.86 -9.43 -30.19
N LEU A 416 -3.78 -8.82 -30.93
CA LEU A 416 -4.27 -7.45 -30.75
C LEU A 416 -4.80 -7.21 -29.32
N LEU A 417 -5.24 -8.29 -28.66
CA LEU A 417 -5.75 -8.28 -27.29
C LEU A 417 -4.63 -8.22 -26.24
N SER A 418 -3.36 -8.47 -26.62
CA SER A 418 -2.21 -8.35 -25.71
C SER A 418 -1.53 -6.99 -25.85
N GLU A 419 -1.83 -6.08 -24.93
CA GLU A 419 -1.32 -4.70 -24.90
C GLU A 419 0.22 -4.56 -25.04
N PRO A 420 1.06 -5.48 -24.50
CA PRO A 420 2.53 -5.37 -24.61
C PRO A 420 3.10 -5.68 -26.01
N LYS A 421 2.69 -6.80 -26.65
CA LYS A 421 3.20 -7.17 -27.99
C LYS A 421 2.80 -6.13 -29.05
N ALA A 422 1.55 -5.67 -28.98
CA ALA A 422 1.06 -4.56 -29.79
C ALA A 422 1.93 -3.30 -29.65
N SER A 423 2.36 -2.99 -28.42
CA SER A 423 3.19 -1.81 -28.16
C SER A 423 4.58 -1.90 -28.79
N VAL A 424 5.19 -3.08 -28.80
CA VAL A 424 6.49 -3.31 -29.46
C VAL A 424 6.36 -3.16 -30.96
N ALA A 425 5.37 -3.82 -31.57
CA ALA A 425 5.15 -3.76 -33.02
C ALA A 425 4.81 -2.34 -33.50
N ILE A 426 4.00 -1.59 -32.74
CA ILE A 426 3.69 -0.19 -33.04
C ILE A 426 4.95 0.68 -32.94
N ALA A 427 5.77 0.50 -31.90
CA ALA A 427 7.01 1.24 -31.76
C ALA A 427 8.00 0.94 -32.89
N ASP A 428 8.19 -0.33 -33.23
CA ASP A 428 9.02 -0.80 -34.35
C ASP A 428 8.54 -0.20 -35.68
N PHE A 429 7.23 -0.25 -35.95
CA PHE A 429 6.62 0.40 -37.11
C PHE A 429 6.96 1.90 -37.16
N MET A 430 6.78 2.62 -36.04
CA MET A 430 7.06 4.05 -35.98
C MET A 430 8.53 4.37 -36.25
N VAL A 431 9.47 3.56 -35.75
CA VAL A 431 10.91 3.70 -36.04
C VAL A 431 11.18 3.47 -37.53
N GLN A 432 10.64 2.40 -38.11
CA GLN A 432 10.81 2.06 -39.54
C GLN A 432 10.22 3.10 -40.49
N THR A 433 9.24 3.91 -40.06
CA THR A 433 8.72 5.00 -40.90
C THR A 433 9.77 6.06 -41.24
N GLY A 434 10.84 6.19 -40.45
CA GLY A 434 11.83 7.26 -40.57
C GLY A 434 11.29 8.67 -40.27
N LEU A 435 10.01 8.81 -39.89
CA LEU A 435 9.37 10.09 -39.62
C LEU A 435 9.88 10.74 -38.33
N LEU A 436 10.37 9.93 -37.39
CA LEU A 436 10.87 10.36 -36.10
C LEU A 436 12.40 10.41 -36.17
N SER A 437 12.95 11.51 -36.71
CA SER A 437 14.39 11.64 -36.97
C SER A 437 15.28 11.34 -35.77
N GLN A 438 14.80 11.60 -34.54
CA GLN A 438 15.51 11.29 -33.30
C GLN A 438 15.73 9.79 -33.04
N PHE A 439 15.04 8.90 -33.77
CA PHE A 439 15.19 7.45 -33.64
C PHE A 439 15.89 6.80 -34.85
N ASN A 440 16.31 7.57 -35.86
CA ASN A 440 16.91 7.03 -37.09
C ASN A 440 18.33 6.48 -36.90
N ALA A 441 19.04 6.91 -35.85
CA ALA A 441 20.40 6.48 -35.53
C ALA A 441 20.47 5.67 -34.22
N VAL A 442 19.36 5.07 -33.81
CA VAL A 442 19.28 4.30 -32.57
C VAL A 442 19.88 2.92 -32.78
N ASP A 443 20.73 2.51 -31.84
CA ASP A 443 21.31 1.16 -31.77
C ASP A 443 20.21 0.09 -31.75
N GLU A 444 20.40 -0.99 -32.52
CA GLU A 444 19.50 -2.15 -32.52
C GLU A 444 19.30 -2.72 -31.10
N GLY A 445 20.32 -2.65 -30.25
CA GLY A 445 20.24 -3.05 -28.83
C GLY A 445 19.36 -2.15 -27.97
N ALA A 446 18.95 -0.97 -28.44
CA ALA A 446 17.98 -0.10 -27.76
C ALA A 446 16.54 -0.34 -28.25
N LEU A 447 16.37 -1.23 -29.25
CA LEU A 447 15.12 -1.64 -29.85
C LEU A 447 14.63 -3.00 -29.29
N GLY A 448 13.33 -3.28 -29.37
CA GLY A 448 12.67 -4.53 -28.96
C GLY A 448 12.31 -4.60 -27.48
N THR A 449 12.27 -5.83 -26.96
CA THR A 449 12.05 -6.12 -25.54
C THR A 449 13.27 -6.74 -24.89
N THR A 450 13.30 -6.75 -23.55
CA THR A 450 14.33 -7.47 -22.78
C THR A 450 14.12 -8.98 -22.76
N ASN A 451 12.92 -9.46 -23.15
CA ASN A 451 12.58 -10.88 -23.09
C ASN A 451 13.00 -11.64 -24.37
N GLU A 452 13.11 -10.96 -25.50
CA GLU A 452 13.55 -11.54 -26.78
C GLU A 452 15.02 -12.02 -26.71
N ASP A 453 15.89 -11.36 -25.93
CA ASP A 453 17.28 -11.79 -25.72
C ASP A 453 17.38 -13.10 -24.92
N ASN A 454 16.50 -13.30 -23.94
CA ASN A 454 16.49 -14.52 -23.12
C ASN A 454 15.99 -15.75 -23.90
N ALA A 455 15.16 -15.54 -24.92
CA ALA A 455 14.76 -16.60 -25.84
C ALA A 455 15.85 -16.93 -26.87
N ALA A 456 16.67 -15.95 -27.25
CA ALA A 456 17.80 -16.13 -28.17
C ALA A 456 19.05 -16.76 -27.52
N GLN A 457 19.22 -16.60 -26.20
CA GLN A 457 20.33 -17.22 -25.43
C GLN A 457 20.01 -18.62 -24.88
N GLY A 458 18.78 -19.10 -25.07
CA GLY A 458 18.29 -20.39 -24.56
C GLY A 458 18.20 -21.51 -25.61
N ASN A 459 18.76 -21.32 -26.81
CA ASN A 459 18.85 -22.34 -27.87
C ASN A 459 20.28 -22.81 -28.08
#